data_AF-A0A1E3I2J7-F1
#
_entry.id   AF-A0A1E3I2J7-F1
#
_cell.length_a   1.000
_cell.length_b   1.000
_cell.length_c   1.000
_cell.angle_alpha   90.00
_cell.angle_beta   90.00
_cell.angle_gamma   90.00
#
_symmetry.space_group_name_H-M   'P 1'
#
loop_
_entity.id
_entity.type
_entity.pdbx_description
1 polymer ?
#
loop_
_entity_poly.entity_id
_entity_poly.type
_entity_poly.pdbx_seq_one_letter_code
_entity_poly.pdbx_strand_id
1 'polypeptide(L)'
;MPLLFSRKALAAGLFSLTLLALFTHLRTGTGGHTFHSSISRVGLLPSSWSSQESLYVPIEDFPETKWISGVAGFNYLHNLYMTNGTFLALTSNPATFPEEGVSFLMSALATETDTFRRHGPAGEDRFQILSKKEAWDKGLLQPAAIRKHGISMFFNDVREGERKGSFLDHYFHSDFWDSLGEMFLGSWRATTAAGETEMPARIMYRAEGDDWVCLTSLVSNGWASADGRLCITTWFQQTVMPDTVVEEPSIFEDRVRSGMTFLFDKITIADRWAAHRLGKDVRQWNKATGDLPSLSVPSTWMDPMRNRLKALGMAEGCSPQRKRAGVPVVVYINRQLTKRRMTDEDAAALLVEMERLDAEGVIEFHNAQMEKLHRVQQFCLALRGDIMFGVHGNGLSHLLWMKPGSGVLEIMQDGFARDYAILAEMMGHEYYAVHTNHTFPEDQWRQPNGWAVDQGPDFHGANIRLDAKWFAGMIEKMAKARKYVTEPELY
;
A
#
# COMPACT_ATOMS: atom_id res chain seq x y z
N MET A 1 17.91 -62.29 -31.36
CA MET A 1 19.10 -61.43 -31.38
C MET A 1 19.26 -60.91 -32.80
N PRO A 2 19.51 -59.62 -33.10
CA PRO A 2 19.85 -58.43 -32.27
C PRO A 2 18.77 -57.31 -32.45
N LEU A 3 18.81 -56.06 -31.97
CA LEU A 3 19.65 -55.23 -31.09
C LEU A 3 18.71 -54.09 -30.62
N LEU A 4 18.52 -53.95 -29.30
CA LEU A 4 17.81 -52.82 -28.69
C LEU A 4 18.73 -51.60 -28.68
N PHE A 5 18.48 -50.61 -29.53
CA PHE A 5 19.07 -49.28 -29.39
C PHE A 5 18.15 -48.39 -28.54
N SER A 6 18.62 -48.10 -27.33
CA SER A 6 17.98 -47.15 -26.42
C SER A 6 18.06 -45.73 -26.98
N ARG A 7 16.91 -45.01 -26.98
CA ARG A 7 16.78 -43.59 -27.36
C ARG A 7 17.78 -42.65 -26.64
N LYS A 8 18.39 -43.09 -25.54
CA LYS A 8 19.42 -42.31 -24.81
C LYS A 8 20.76 -42.22 -25.55
N ALA A 9 21.09 -43.18 -26.43
CA ALA A 9 22.35 -43.16 -27.18
C ALA A 9 22.34 -42.16 -28.36
N LEU A 10 21.17 -41.89 -28.95
CA LEU A 10 21.06 -40.93 -30.06
C LEU A 10 21.16 -39.47 -29.57
N ALA A 11 20.65 -39.17 -28.38
CA ALA A 11 20.68 -37.83 -27.80
C ALA A 11 22.09 -37.41 -27.35
N ALA A 12 22.88 -38.35 -26.82
CA ALA A 12 24.28 -38.08 -26.43
C ALA A 12 25.21 -37.84 -27.64
N GLY A 13 24.93 -38.51 -28.77
CA GLY A 13 25.67 -38.34 -30.02
C GLY A 13 25.45 -36.98 -30.68
N LEU A 14 24.21 -36.46 -30.70
CA LEU A 14 23.92 -35.14 -31.26
C LEU A 14 24.47 -33.99 -30.40
N PHE A 15 24.46 -34.14 -29.07
CA PHE A 15 24.97 -33.09 -28.16
C PHE A 15 26.50 -32.96 -28.22
N SER A 16 27.21 -34.07 -28.53
CA SER A 16 28.67 -34.07 -28.63
C SER A 16 29.17 -33.49 -29.97
N LEU A 17 28.39 -33.60 -31.05
CA LEU A 17 28.74 -33.04 -32.37
C LEU A 17 28.53 -31.52 -32.45
N THR A 18 27.54 -30.96 -31.75
CA THR A 18 27.35 -29.50 -31.67
C THR A 18 28.38 -28.83 -30.77
N LEU A 19 28.82 -29.48 -29.69
CA LEU A 19 29.90 -28.94 -28.84
C LEU A 19 31.25 -28.92 -29.57
N LEU A 20 31.54 -29.92 -30.42
CA LEU A 20 32.78 -29.95 -31.20
C LEU A 20 32.83 -28.86 -32.29
N ALA A 21 31.69 -28.51 -32.90
CA ALA A 21 31.62 -27.44 -33.91
C ALA A 21 31.83 -26.04 -33.31
N LEU A 22 31.46 -25.83 -32.04
CA LEU A 22 31.70 -24.59 -31.31
C LEU A 22 33.17 -24.40 -30.91
N PHE A 23 33.92 -25.49 -30.67
CA PHE A 23 35.34 -25.41 -30.33
C PHE A 23 36.27 -25.35 -31.54
N THR A 24 35.84 -25.77 -32.73
CA THR A 24 36.66 -25.67 -33.95
C THR A 24 36.65 -24.29 -34.61
N HIS A 25 35.79 -23.35 -34.18
CA HIS A 25 35.78 -21.97 -34.69
C HIS A 25 36.51 -20.95 -33.80
N LEU A 26 37.14 -21.39 -32.70
CA LEU A 26 37.86 -20.55 -31.76
C LEU A 26 39.37 -20.87 -31.71
N ARG A 27 40.04 -20.90 -32.87
CA ARG A 27 41.47 -20.52 -32.95
C ARG A 27 41.94 -20.33 -34.39
N THR A 28 42.20 -19.07 -34.75
CA THR A 28 43.38 -18.51 -35.45
C THR A 28 42.95 -17.27 -36.23
N GLY A 29 43.47 -16.09 -35.87
CA GLY A 29 43.32 -14.89 -36.69
C GLY A 29 43.43 -13.60 -35.89
N THR A 30 44.63 -13.04 -35.86
CA THR A 30 44.96 -11.68 -35.42
C THR A 30 44.22 -10.62 -36.25
N GLY A 31 43.59 -9.64 -35.60
CA GLY A 31 43.30 -8.31 -36.18
C GLY A 31 41.83 -7.85 -36.17
N GLY A 32 41.59 -6.70 -35.55
CA GLY A 32 40.53 -5.72 -35.84
C GLY A 32 39.07 -6.16 -35.74
N HIS A 33 38.39 -5.85 -34.63
CA HIS A 33 36.94 -6.01 -34.50
C HIS A 33 36.19 -4.72 -34.82
N THR A 34 35.52 -4.69 -35.98
CA THR A 34 34.24 -3.99 -36.17
C THR A 34 33.15 -5.07 -36.14
N PHE A 35 32.24 -5.02 -35.17
CA PHE A 35 31.10 -5.95 -35.12
C PHE A 35 29.83 -5.25 -35.60
N HIS A 36 29.33 -5.73 -36.74
CA HIS A 36 28.01 -5.43 -37.27
C HIS A 36 26.95 -6.22 -36.50
N SER A 37 25.86 -5.54 -36.14
CA SER A 37 24.67 -6.10 -35.50
C SER A 37 23.74 -6.76 -36.51
N SER A 38 23.86 -8.07 -36.73
CA SER A 38 22.73 -8.90 -37.12
C SER A 38 23.05 -10.37 -36.83
N ILE A 39 22.02 -11.16 -36.52
CA ILE A 39 22.05 -12.55 -36.02
C ILE A 39 21.95 -12.64 -34.48
N SER A 40 20.76 -12.28 -33.98
CA SER A 40 20.22 -12.76 -32.69
C SER A 40 18.71 -13.02 -32.83
N ARG A 41 18.34 -13.99 -33.68
CA ARG A 41 17.01 -14.61 -33.68
C ARG A 41 17.14 -16.10 -33.96
N VAL A 42 17.56 -16.85 -32.94
CA VAL A 42 17.20 -18.27 -32.78
C VAL A 42 16.92 -18.46 -31.30
N GLY A 43 15.64 -18.61 -30.98
CA GLY A 43 15.17 -18.86 -29.62
C GLY A 43 15.54 -20.27 -29.17
N LEU A 44 16.22 -20.35 -28.03
CA LEU A 44 16.33 -21.49 -27.11
C LEU A 44 17.26 -21.04 -25.96
N LEU A 45 16.82 -20.06 -25.17
CA LEU A 45 17.44 -19.74 -23.89
C LEU A 45 16.34 -19.61 -22.82
N PRO A 46 16.58 -20.12 -21.59
CA PRO A 46 15.65 -19.95 -20.48
C PRO A 46 15.45 -18.47 -20.18
N SER A 47 14.25 -18.13 -19.69
CA SER A 47 13.78 -16.77 -19.36
C SER A 47 14.57 -16.02 -18.28
N SER A 48 15.72 -16.53 -17.84
CA SER A 48 16.60 -15.89 -16.85
C SER A 48 17.78 -15.14 -17.47
N TRP A 49 17.78 -14.93 -18.80
CA TRP A 49 18.75 -14.09 -19.52
C TRP A 49 18.06 -12.84 -20.09
N SER A 50 17.29 -12.11 -19.28
CA SER A 50 17.19 -10.68 -19.51
C SER A 50 18.59 -10.10 -19.29
N SER A 51 19.05 -9.20 -20.17
CA SER A 51 20.28 -8.45 -19.93
C SER A 51 20.15 -7.76 -18.58
N GLN A 52 20.80 -8.31 -17.54
CA GLN A 52 20.77 -7.72 -16.23
C GLN A 52 21.41 -6.34 -16.37
N GLU A 53 20.56 -5.32 -16.29
CA GLU A 53 20.98 -3.94 -16.43
C GLU A 53 22.15 -3.65 -15.49
N SER A 54 23.14 -2.87 -15.95
CA SER A 54 24.35 -2.62 -15.17
C SER A 54 24.02 -1.95 -13.83
N LEU A 55 24.63 -2.44 -12.75
CA LEU A 55 24.53 -1.86 -11.42
C LEU A 55 25.15 -0.46 -11.35
N TYR A 56 26.20 -0.23 -12.13
CA TYR A 56 26.87 1.06 -12.25
C TYR A 56 26.49 1.68 -13.57
N VAL A 57 25.89 2.87 -13.52
CA VAL A 57 25.48 3.64 -14.69
C VAL A 57 26.46 4.79 -14.83
N PRO A 58 27.16 4.93 -15.95
CA PRO A 58 28.03 6.09 -16.16
C PRO A 58 27.19 7.32 -16.56
N ILE A 59 27.70 8.53 -16.34
CA ILE A 59 26.95 9.78 -16.51
C ILE A 59 26.42 10.02 -17.94
N GLU A 60 27.13 9.53 -18.95
CA GLU A 60 26.69 9.56 -20.34
C GLU A 60 25.33 8.86 -20.51
N ASP A 61 25.13 7.78 -19.75
CA ASP A 61 23.96 6.88 -19.83
C ASP A 61 22.90 7.19 -18.77
N PHE A 62 23.03 8.28 -18.01
CA PHE A 62 22.02 8.71 -17.05
C PHE A 62 20.68 8.92 -17.75
N PRO A 63 19.65 8.10 -17.46
CA PRO A 63 18.32 8.30 -18.02
C PRO A 63 17.65 9.54 -17.43
N GLU A 64 16.75 10.15 -18.21
CA GLU A 64 15.90 11.24 -17.71
C GLU A 64 14.89 10.75 -16.69
N THR A 65 14.67 11.56 -15.66
CA THR A 65 13.60 11.40 -14.68
C THR A 65 12.26 11.71 -15.33
N LYS A 66 11.29 10.83 -15.10
CA LYS A 66 9.91 11.00 -15.60
C LYS A 66 8.95 10.97 -14.42
N TRP A 67 8.12 12.00 -14.28
CA TRP A 67 6.92 11.93 -13.46
C TRP A 67 5.86 11.14 -14.23
N ILE A 68 5.30 10.10 -13.62
CA ILE A 68 4.38 9.18 -14.31
C ILE A 68 2.93 9.45 -13.90
N SER A 69 2.67 9.49 -12.59
CA SER A 69 1.34 9.73 -12.03
C SER A 69 1.43 10.10 -10.55
N GLY A 70 0.42 10.78 -10.04
CA GLY A 70 0.33 11.10 -8.63
C GLY A 70 -0.75 12.12 -8.30
N VAL A 71 -0.89 12.36 -7.00
CA VAL A 71 -1.62 13.50 -6.42
C VAL A 71 -0.66 14.27 -5.52
N ALA A 72 -1.06 15.44 -5.03
CA ALA A 72 -0.21 16.22 -4.14
C ALA A 72 0.26 15.36 -2.96
N GLY A 73 1.58 15.27 -2.75
CA GLY A 73 2.20 14.46 -1.72
C GLY A 73 2.32 12.96 -1.99
N PHE A 74 1.72 12.41 -3.07
CA PHE A 74 1.88 10.99 -3.44
C PHE A 74 2.22 10.87 -4.92
N ASN A 75 3.51 10.68 -5.23
CA ASN A 75 4.02 10.82 -6.60
C ASN A 75 4.88 9.63 -7.01
N TYR A 76 4.58 9.04 -8.17
CA TYR A 76 5.34 7.97 -8.77
C TYR A 76 6.24 8.49 -9.89
N LEU A 77 7.53 8.18 -9.81
CA LEU A 77 8.57 8.64 -10.74
C LEU A 77 9.44 7.49 -11.22
N HIS A 78 9.93 7.61 -12.45
CA HIS A 78 11.02 6.79 -12.96
C HIS A 78 12.33 7.57 -12.92
N ASN A 79 13.43 6.86 -12.66
CA ASN A 79 14.81 7.37 -12.74
C ASN A 79 15.07 8.60 -11.86
N LEU A 80 14.76 8.52 -10.56
CA LEU A 80 15.07 9.59 -9.62
C LEU A 80 16.49 9.42 -9.07
N TYR A 81 17.25 10.49 -8.99
CA TYR A 81 18.61 10.46 -8.47
C TYR A 81 18.65 10.94 -7.03
N MET A 82 19.60 10.44 -6.24
CA MET A 82 19.90 10.96 -4.92
C MET A 82 21.40 11.16 -4.77
N THR A 83 21.81 12.34 -4.33
CA THR A 83 23.21 12.71 -4.13
C THR A 83 23.32 13.62 -2.91
N ASN A 84 24.24 13.33 -1.99
CA ASN A 84 24.46 14.10 -0.77
C ASN A 84 23.17 14.44 0.03
N GLY A 85 22.18 13.55 0.01
CA GLY A 85 20.89 13.74 0.71
C GLY A 85 19.83 14.53 -0.06
N THR A 86 20.16 15.04 -1.25
CA THR A 86 19.25 15.75 -2.15
C THR A 86 18.73 14.81 -3.24
N PHE A 87 17.42 14.78 -3.46
CA PHE A 87 16.83 14.15 -4.64
C PHE A 87 16.95 15.08 -5.87
N LEU A 88 17.34 14.51 -7.00
CA LEU A 88 17.45 15.24 -8.27
C LEU A 88 16.56 14.57 -9.31
N ALA A 89 15.60 15.33 -9.84
CA ALA A 89 14.87 14.98 -11.04
C ALA A 89 15.60 15.59 -12.25
N LEU A 90 16.28 14.74 -13.03
CA LEU A 90 17.05 15.15 -14.19
C LEU A 90 16.16 15.11 -15.44
N THR A 91 15.77 16.25 -15.99
CA THR A 91 14.89 16.32 -17.17
C THR A 91 15.28 17.46 -18.10
N SER A 92 15.20 17.24 -19.42
CA SER A 92 15.28 18.32 -20.42
C SER A 92 13.98 19.09 -20.59
N ASN A 93 12.86 18.56 -20.07
CA ASN A 93 11.52 19.14 -20.21
C ASN A 93 10.80 19.23 -18.85
N PRO A 94 11.09 20.25 -18.03
CA PRO A 94 10.47 20.40 -16.70
C PRO A 94 8.95 20.60 -16.76
N ALA A 95 8.39 21.03 -17.89
CA ALA A 95 6.94 21.20 -18.05
C ALA A 95 6.15 19.87 -18.04
N THR A 96 6.84 18.72 -18.03
CA THR A 96 6.21 17.39 -17.85
C THR A 96 5.92 17.06 -16.39
N PHE A 97 6.46 17.83 -15.45
CA PHE A 97 6.15 17.73 -14.02
C PHE A 97 4.89 18.56 -13.68
N PRO A 98 4.26 18.33 -12.51
CA PRO A 98 3.18 19.18 -12.02
C PRO A 98 3.57 20.67 -12.02
N GLU A 99 2.62 21.56 -12.32
CA GLU A 99 2.83 23.00 -12.43
C GLU A 99 3.37 23.60 -11.12
N GLU A 100 2.92 23.06 -9.98
CA GLU A 100 3.37 23.45 -8.63
C GLU A 100 4.79 22.97 -8.30
N GLY A 101 5.42 22.20 -9.21
CA GLY A 101 6.80 21.76 -9.16
C GLY A 101 7.10 20.95 -7.89
N VAL A 102 8.23 21.26 -7.25
CA VAL A 102 8.69 20.58 -6.03
C VAL A 102 7.65 20.61 -4.91
N SER A 103 6.83 21.67 -4.83
CA SER A 103 5.81 21.82 -3.80
C SER A 103 4.76 20.71 -3.83
N PHE A 104 4.49 20.15 -5.02
CA PHE A 104 3.57 19.03 -5.27
C PHE A 104 4.17 17.69 -4.82
N LEU A 105 5.48 17.58 -4.89
CA LEU A 105 6.22 16.33 -4.67
C LEU A 105 6.60 16.14 -3.20
N MET A 106 7.19 17.18 -2.59
CA MET A 106 7.85 17.04 -1.29
C MET A 106 7.88 18.36 -0.50
N SER A 107 7.76 18.26 0.82
CA SER A 107 7.86 19.36 1.76
C SER A 107 9.27 19.51 2.35
N ALA A 108 9.51 20.70 2.89
CA ALA A 108 10.58 20.94 3.83
C ALA A 108 10.31 20.18 5.15
N LEU A 109 11.39 20.08 5.92
CA LEU A 109 11.36 19.64 7.30
C LEU A 109 10.74 20.73 8.18
N ALA A 110 10.12 20.32 9.29
CA ALA A 110 9.66 21.24 10.32
C ALA A 110 10.86 21.96 10.92
N THR A 111 10.66 23.25 11.16
CA THR A 111 11.60 24.07 11.94
C THR A 111 11.03 24.24 13.35
N GLU A 112 11.88 24.61 14.32
CA GLU A 112 11.42 24.96 15.67
C GLU A 112 10.35 26.06 15.68
N THR A 113 10.33 26.91 14.65
CA THR A 113 9.34 27.99 14.48
C THR A 113 8.02 27.56 13.82
N ASP A 114 7.92 26.33 13.32
CA ASP A 114 6.73 25.82 12.63
C ASP A 114 5.66 25.30 13.61
N THR A 115 5.11 26.21 14.40
CA THR A 115 4.10 25.91 15.45
C THR A 115 2.79 25.33 14.90
N PHE A 116 2.49 25.57 13.62
CA PHE A 116 1.25 25.14 12.94
C PHE A 116 1.46 24.04 11.92
N ARG A 117 2.67 23.47 11.82
CA ARG A 117 3.02 22.39 10.89
C ARG A 117 2.63 22.72 9.45
N ARG A 118 2.98 23.93 9.00
CA ARG A 118 2.67 24.39 7.65
C ARG A 118 3.72 23.99 6.62
N HIS A 119 4.86 23.41 7.06
CA HIS A 119 5.97 22.87 6.29
C HIS A 119 6.05 23.43 4.87
N GLY A 120 6.97 24.35 4.57
CA GLY A 120 7.08 24.90 3.21
C GLY A 120 7.41 23.84 2.15
N PRO A 121 7.49 24.22 0.86
CA PRO A 121 8.08 23.37 -0.18
C PRO A 121 9.49 22.92 0.19
N ALA A 122 9.90 21.74 -0.27
CA ALA A 122 11.28 21.28 -0.06
C ALA A 122 12.28 22.27 -0.66
N GLY A 123 13.34 22.59 0.10
CA GLY A 123 14.45 23.42 -0.35
C GLY A 123 15.35 22.70 -1.37
N GLU A 124 16.24 23.46 -2.00
CA GLU A 124 17.21 22.92 -2.96
C GLU A 124 18.16 21.89 -2.33
N ASP A 125 18.35 21.92 -1.01
CA ASP A 125 19.10 20.94 -0.24
C ASP A 125 18.42 19.57 -0.18
N ARG A 126 17.12 19.49 -0.50
CA ARG A 126 16.32 18.26 -0.40
C ARG A 126 15.79 17.76 -1.73
N PHE A 127 15.34 18.65 -2.61
CA PHE A 127 14.82 18.25 -3.93
C PHE A 127 15.07 19.34 -4.98
N GLN A 128 15.59 18.96 -6.14
CA GLN A 128 15.73 19.86 -7.29
C GLN A 128 15.25 19.19 -8.59
N ILE A 129 14.64 19.97 -9.48
CA ILE A 129 14.34 19.59 -10.86
C ILE A 129 15.28 20.38 -11.75
N LEU A 130 16.18 19.69 -12.45
CA LEU A 130 17.27 20.30 -13.23
C LEU A 130 17.49 19.53 -14.53
N SER A 131 18.13 20.15 -15.52
CA SER A 131 18.73 19.39 -16.61
C SER A 131 19.99 18.66 -16.15
N LYS A 132 20.36 17.58 -16.86
CA LYS A 132 21.61 16.84 -16.58
C LYS A 132 22.84 17.76 -16.60
N LYS A 133 22.87 18.72 -17.52
CA LYS A 133 23.96 19.70 -17.64
C LYS A 133 24.02 20.63 -16.43
N GLU A 134 22.89 21.20 -16.01
CA GLU A 134 22.86 22.09 -14.83
C GLU A 134 23.27 21.36 -13.56
N ALA A 135 22.81 20.13 -13.36
CA ALA A 135 23.20 19.32 -12.19
C ALA A 135 24.70 18.99 -12.18
N TRP A 136 25.29 18.75 -13.36
CA TRP A 136 26.74 18.55 -13.52
C TRP A 136 27.53 19.83 -13.27
N ASP A 137 27.12 20.95 -13.87
CA ASP A 137 27.79 22.25 -13.73
C ASP A 137 27.74 22.77 -12.27
N LYS A 138 26.67 22.44 -11.53
CA LYS A 138 26.56 22.68 -10.08
C LYS A 138 27.38 21.71 -9.22
N GLY A 139 28.04 20.70 -9.81
CA GLY A 139 28.83 19.70 -9.10
C GLY A 139 28.00 18.75 -8.23
N LEU A 140 26.70 18.57 -8.54
CA LEU A 140 25.81 17.72 -7.73
C LEU A 140 25.93 16.23 -8.11
N LEU A 141 26.26 15.93 -9.37
CA LEU A 141 26.36 14.57 -9.89
C LEU A 141 27.77 14.00 -9.76
N GLN A 142 27.85 12.71 -9.46
CA GLN A 142 29.08 11.94 -9.59
C GLN A 142 29.22 11.34 -10.99
N PRO A 143 30.44 10.98 -11.44
CA PRO A 143 30.67 10.39 -12.77
C PRO A 143 29.91 9.09 -13.02
N ALA A 144 29.49 8.39 -11.96
CA ALA A 144 28.67 7.19 -12.04
C ALA A 144 27.61 7.19 -10.93
N ALA A 145 26.46 6.59 -11.25
CA ALA A 145 25.39 6.34 -10.30
C ALA A 145 25.30 4.84 -9.97
N ILE A 146 25.02 4.55 -8.70
CA ILE A 146 24.71 3.20 -8.22
C ILE A 146 23.21 2.98 -8.39
N ARG A 147 22.84 2.06 -9.28
CA ARG A 147 21.44 1.76 -9.58
C ARG A 147 20.76 0.98 -8.46
N LYS A 148 19.50 1.31 -8.21
CA LYS A 148 18.60 0.70 -7.25
C LYS A 148 17.38 0.18 -8.02
N HIS A 149 17.46 -1.10 -8.39
CA HIS A 149 16.47 -1.79 -9.21
C HIS A 149 15.11 -1.99 -8.52
N GLY A 150 14.04 -2.07 -9.30
CA GLY A 150 12.69 -2.32 -8.78
C GLY A 150 12.09 -1.12 -8.02
N ILE A 151 10.88 -1.33 -7.51
CA ILE A 151 10.07 -0.27 -6.91
C ILE A 151 10.61 0.11 -5.53
N SER A 152 10.76 1.42 -5.32
CA SER A 152 11.15 2.03 -4.05
C SER A 152 10.00 2.86 -3.51
N MET A 153 9.74 2.82 -2.22
CA MET A 153 8.81 3.74 -1.56
C MET A 153 9.56 4.59 -0.56
N PHE A 154 9.51 5.91 -0.72
CA PHE A 154 10.17 6.87 0.14
C PHE A 154 9.15 7.66 0.94
N PHE A 155 9.27 7.60 2.27
CA PHE A 155 8.39 8.29 3.21
C PHE A 155 9.09 9.52 3.77
N ASN A 156 8.66 10.71 3.35
CA ASN A 156 9.15 12.00 3.85
C ASN A 156 8.38 12.46 5.10
N ASP A 157 8.16 11.55 6.03
CA ASP A 157 7.52 11.83 7.31
C ASP A 157 8.55 11.57 8.42
N VAL A 158 8.80 12.57 9.25
CA VAL A 158 9.82 12.53 10.30
C VAL A 158 9.31 13.20 11.58
N ARG A 159 9.75 12.71 12.74
CA ARG A 159 9.60 13.40 14.02
C ARG A 159 10.58 14.57 14.08
N GLU A 160 10.06 15.78 14.25
CA GLU A 160 10.92 16.98 14.32
C GLU A 160 10.43 17.96 15.40
N GLY A 161 11.38 18.44 16.22
CA GLY A 161 11.14 19.33 17.37
C GLY A 161 10.74 18.61 18.67
N GLU A 162 10.40 19.38 19.72
CA GLU A 162 10.00 18.84 21.05
C GLU A 162 8.67 18.05 21.02
N ARG A 163 7.91 18.10 19.92
CA ARG A 163 6.64 17.40 19.75
C ARG A 163 6.84 16.05 19.05
N LYS A 164 6.73 14.98 19.84
CA LYS A 164 6.87 13.57 19.45
C LYS A 164 5.73 13.06 18.55
N GLY A 165 5.79 13.27 17.24
CA GLY A 165 4.82 12.61 16.33
C GLY A 165 5.19 12.61 14.85
N SER A 166 5.78 11.50 14.39
CA SER A 166 5.78 11.09 12.98
C SER A 166 4.51 10.29 12.77
N PHE A 167 3.90 10.41 11.60
CA PHE A 167 2.70 9.66 11.24
C PHE A 167 3.12 8.32 10.65
N LEU A 168 4.11 7.65 11.27
CA LEU A 168 4.66 6.37 10.83
C LEU A 168 4.36 5.20 11.80
N ASP A 169 3.78 5.45 12.97
CA ASP A 169 3.81 4.53 14.13
C ASP A 169 2.58 3.64 14.33
N HIS A 170 1.54 3.73 13.50
CA HIS A 170 0.29 3.00 13.78
C HIS A 170 -0.51 2.57 12.53
N TYR A 171 -1.15 1.40 12.61
CA TYR A 171 -1.67 0.67 11.44
C TYR A 171 -3.07 1.12 10.97
N PHE A 172 -3.88 1.69 11.86
CA PHE A 172 -5.29 2.05 11.63
C PHE A 172 -5.46 3.54 11.92
N HIS A 173 -6.04 4.33 11.02
CA HIS A 173 -6.21 5.76 11.28
C HIS A 173 -7.48 6.09 12.07
N SER A 174 -7.28 7.03 13.00
CA SER A 174 -8.22 7.95 13.68
C SER A 174 -8.42 7.73 15.20
N ASP A 175 -7.49 8.26 15.98
CA ASP A 175 -7.69 9.42 16.87
C ASP A 175 -6.32 9.89 17.36
N PHE A 176 -5.76 10.91 16.70
CA PHE A 176 -4.42 11.46 16.96
C PHE A 176 -3.28 10.45 16.64
N TRP A 177 -2.47 10.76 15.60
CA TRP A 177 -1.28 10.01 15.10
C TRP A 177 -1.62 8.94 14.02
N ASP A 178 -0.73 8.04 13.56
CA ASP A 178 -0.96 6.88 12.61
C ASP A 178 -0.49 6.95 11.12
N SER A 179 -0.26 5.79 10.45
CA SER A 179 0.64 5.63 9.27
C SER A 179 0.35 4.66 8.12
N LEU A 180 -0.05 3.40 8.34
CA LEU A 180 -0.07 2.43 7.22
C LEU A 180 -1.27 2.60 6.30
N GLY A 181 -2.42 2.95 6.86
CA GLY A 181 -3.63 3.22 6.10
C GLY A 181 -3.50 4.48 5.23
N GLU A 182 -2.65 5.43 5.58
CA GLU A 182 -2.52 6.71 4.86
C GLU A 182 -1.26 6.77 4.00
N MET A 183 -0.08 6.62 4.60
CA MET A 183 1.18 6.81 3.88
C MET A 183 1.49 5.63 2.97
N PHE A 184 1.50 4.41 3.50
CA PHE A 184 1.84 3.23 2.71
C PHE A 184 0.75 2.92 1.67
N LEU A 185 -0.52 2.91 2.06
CA LEU A 185 -1.62 2.68 1.13
C LEU A 185 -1.65 3.74 0.02
N GLY A 186 -1.37 5.00 0.35
CA GLY A 186 -1.24 6.07 -0.65
C GLY A 186 -0.08 5.87 -1.60
N SER A 187 1.08 5.45 -1.07
CA SER A 187 2.23 5.09 -1.91
C SER A 187 1.90 3.92 -2.84
N TRP A 188 1.26 2.87 -2.30
CA TRP A 188 0.87 1.71 -3.09
C TRP A 188 -0.14 2.07 -4.17
N ARG A 189 -1.17 2.87 -3.85
CA ARG A 189 -2.16 3.31 -4.85
C ARG A 189 -1.54 4.17 -5.95
N ALA A 190 -0.64 5.09 -5.61
CA ALA A 190 0.09 5.87 -6.63
C ALA A 190 0.96 4.98 -7.53
N THR A 191 1.56 3.93 -6.96
CA THR A 191 2.36 2.94 -7.68
C THR A 191 1.50 2.11 -8.63
N THR A 192 0.36 1.59 -8.16
CA THR A 192 -0.54 0.78 -9.00
C THR A 192 -1.30 1.59 -10.03
N ALA A 193 -1.58 2.87 -9.76
CA ALA A 193 -2.12 3.82 -10.74
C ALA A 193 -1.18 4.03 -11.93
N ALA A 194 0.13 3.89 -11.71
CA ALA A 194 1.12 3.88 -12.79
C ALA A 194 1.18 2.57 -13.59
N GLY A 195 0.40 1.56 -13.21
CA GLY A 195 0.34 0.24 -13.86
C GLY A 195 1.27 -0.81 -13.26
N GLU A 196 1.93 -0.52 -12.14
CA GLU A 196 2.82 -1.46 -11.46
C GLU A 196 2.05 -2.47 -10.62
N THR A 197 2.52 -3.72 -10.59
CA THR A 197 1.91 -4.82 -9.81
C THR A 197 2.93 -5.57 -8.95
N GLU A 198 4.22 -5.28 -9.13
CA GLU A 198 5.30 -5.89 -8.37
C GLU A 198 5.34 -5.34 -6.93
N MET A 199 5.71 -6.20 -5.98
CA MET A 199 5.94 -5.75 -4.60
C MET A 199 7.14 -4.80 -4.54
N PRO A 200 7.15 -3.80 -3.63
CA PRO A 200 8.29 -2.91 -3.48
C PRO A 200 9.55 -3.71 -3.17
N ALA A 201 10.62 -3.44 -3.91
CA ALA A 201 11.94 -3.97 -3.60
C ALA A 201 12.52 -3.31 -2.33
N ARG A 202 12.10 -2.06 -2.06
CA ARG A 202 12.53 -1.32 -0.88
C ARG A 202 11.49 -0.34 -0.35
N ILE A 203 11.51 -0.17 0.96
CA ILE A 203 10.79 0.86 1.69
C ILE A 203 11.82 1.67 2.47
N MET A 204 11.77 3.00 2.34
CA MET A 204 12.74 3.93 2.89
C MET A 204 12.04 4.86 3.89
N TYR A 205 12.36 4.70 5.17
CA TYR A 205 11.84 5.54 6.24
C TYR A 205 12.86 6.61 6.61
N ARG A 206 12.41 7.87 6.64
CA ARG A 206 13.21 8.97 7.21
C ARG A 206 13.02 9.10 8.72
N ALA A 207 11.93 8.59 9.28
CA ALA A 207 11.68 8.57 10.71
C ALA A 207 12.47 7.49 11.46
N GLU A 208 12.78 7.76 12.72
CA GLU A 208 13.51 6.84 13.59
C GLU A 208 12.74 5.53 13.83
N GLY A 209 13.46 4.45 14.16
CA GLY A 209 12.87 3.11 14.34
C GLY A 209 11.67 3.10 15.31
N ASP A 210 11.73 3.86 16.39
CA ASP A 210 10.66 3.99 17.41
C ASP A 210 9.32 4.50 16.84
N ASP A 211 9.39 5.12 15.66
CA ASP A 211 8.28 5.77 14.96
C ASP A 211 7.56 4.84 13.99
N TRP A 212 8.03 3.61 13.75
CA TRP A 212 7.36 2.67 12.84
C TRP A 212 7.57 1.20 13.22
N VAL A 213 8.62 0.91 14.00
CA VAL A 213 8.84 -0.36 14.68
C VAL A 213 8.09 -0.36 16.00
N CYS A 214 7.29 -1.40 16.21
CA CYS A 214 6.71 -1.64 17.52
C CYS A 214 7.77 -2.26 18.45
N LEU A 215 8.55 -1.42 19.14
CA LEU A 215 9.48 -1.87 20.17
C LEU A 215 8.68 -2.24 21.43
N THR A 216 8.49 -3.54 21.66
CA THR A 216 7.80 -4.01 22.87
C THR A 216 8.72 -4.94 23.63
N SER A 217 8.98 -4.61 24.90
CA SER A 217 9.41 -5.63 25.85
C SER A 217 8.32 -6.69 25.87
N LEU A 218 8.71 -7.92 25.56
CA LEU A 218 8.00 -9.18 25.73
C LEU A 218 6.85 -9.13 26.76
N VAL A 219 5.67 -8.66 26.36
CA VAL A 219 4.44 -8.92 27.09
C VAL A 219 3.90 -10.21 26.51
N SER A 220 3.64 -11.19 27.37
CA SER A 220 3.48 -12.64 27.14
C SER A 220 2.52 -13.08 26.02
N ASN A 221 1.84 -12.15 25.36
CA ASN A 221 0.86 -12.45 24.34
C ASN A 221 1.23 -11.82 22.97
N GLY A 222 2.12 -10.81 22.89
CA GLY A 222 2.75 -10.32 21.64
C GLY A 222 1.94 -9.35 20.76
N TRP A 223 0.81 -8.81 21.25
CA TRP A 223 -0.19 -8.15 20.39
C TRP A 223 -0.16 -6.63 20.47
N ALA A 224 0.29 -6.09 21.58
CA ALA A 224 0.45 -4.66 21.77
C ALA A 224 1.74 -4.35 22.54
N SER A 225 2.30 -3.18 22.27
CA SER A 225 3.32 -2.56 23.10
C SER A 225 2.82 -2.25 24.49
N ALA A 226 3.76 -1.97 25.41
CA ALA A 226 3.43 -1.48 26.75
C ALA A 226 2.59 -0.19 26.73
N ASP A 227 2.59 0.55 25.62
CA ASP A 227 1.76 1.74 25.39
C ASP A 227 0.49 1.48 24.54
N GLY A 228 0.15 0.23 24.24
CA GLY A 228 -1.11 -0.15 23.60
C GLY A 228 -1.11 -0.13 22.06
N ARG A 229 0.02 0.18 21.40
CA ARG A 229 0.15 0.14 19.93
C ARG A 229 0.05 -1.30 19.42
N LEU A 230 -0.86 -1.53 18.47
CA LEU A 230 -0.99 -2.81 17.78
C LEU A 230 0.19 -2.96 16.81
N CYS A 231 1.15 -3.85 17.12
CA CYS A 231 2.40 -4.06 16.37
C CYS A 231 2.21 -4.69 14.97
N ILE A 232 1.28 -4.16 14.18
CA ILE A 232 0.85 -4.75 12.91
C ILE A 232 1.77 -4.31 11.78
N THR A 233 2.41 -3.13 11.85
CA THR A 233 3.34 -2.67 10.80
C THR A 233 4.48 -3.66 10.56
N THR A 234 5.20 -4.01 11.62
CA THR A 234 6.29 -4.98 11.53
C THR A 234 5.78 -6.35 11.10
N TRP A 235 4.66 -6.82 11.65
CA TRP A 235 4.08 -8.10 11.25
C TRP A 235 3.69 -8.11 9.77
N PHE A 236 3.09 -7.04 9.26
CA PHE A 236 2.67 -6.89 7.88
C PHE A 236 3.88 -6.91 6.94
N GLN A 237 4.92 -6.12 7.24
CA GLN A 237 6.16 -6.12 6.47
C GLN A 237 6.77 -7.52 6.41
N GLN A 238 6.90 -8.20 7.56
CA GLN A 238 7.56 -9.50 7.62
C GLN A 238 6.72 -10.65 7.03
N THR A 239 5.40 -10.52 6.93
CA THR A 239 4.52 -11.59 6.44
C THR A 239 4.03 -11.38 5.02
N VAL A 240 3.68 -10.14 4.65
CA VAL A 240 3.16 -9.79 3.33
C VAL A 240 4.26 -9.35 2.38
N MET A 241 5.35 -8.79 2.91
CA MET A 241 6.47 -8.22 2.15
C MET A 241 7.84 -8.78 2.59
N PRO A 242 8.00 -10.12 2.76
CA PRO A 242 9.20 -10.69 3.37
C PRO A 242 10.50 -10.40 2.60
N ASP A 243 10.40 -10.18 1.29
CA ASP A 243 11.56 -9.90 0.41
C ASP A 243 11.85 -8.40 0.26
N THR A 244 11.03 -7.52 0.86
CA THR A 244 11.20 -6.08 0.75
C THR A 244 12.25 -5.58 1.74
N VAL A 245 13.26 -4.88 1.23
CA VAL A 245 14.29 -4.25 2.06
C VAL A 245 13.69 -3.05 2.79
N VAL A 246 13.73 -3.06 4.12
CA VAL A 246 13.38 -1.90 4.94
C VAL A 246 14.65 -1.11 5.25
N GLU A 247 14.67 0.16 4.85
CA GLU A 247 15.80 1.06 5.04
C GLU A 247 15.46 2.12 6.08
N GLU A 248 16.24 2.10 7.16
CA GLU A 248 16.14 3.06 8.27
C GLU A 248 16.89 4.37 7.95
N PRO A 249 16.73 5.43 8.77
CA PRO A 249 17.40 6.71 8.55
C PRO A 249 18.92 6.60 8.47
N SER A 250 19.53 5.67 9.21
CA SER A 250 20.97 5.38 9.18
C SER A 250 21.46 4.99 7.79
N ILE A 251 20.69 4.21 7.03
CA ILE A 251 21.02 3.85 5.65
C ILE A 251 20.96 5.08 4.74
N PHE A 252 20.01 5.98 4.98
CA PHE A 252 19.98 7.26 4.27
C PHE A 252 21.23 8.08 4.58
N GLU A 253 21.63 8.20 5.85
CA GLU A 253 22.84 8.91 6.27
C GLU A 253 24.12 8.31 5.67
N ASP A 254 24.24 6.99 5.62
CA ASP A 254 25.38 6.31 5.01
C ASP A 254 25.49 6.64 3.52
N ARG A 255 24.37 6.77 2.81
CA ARG A 255 24.37 7.24 1.42
C ARG A 255 24.84 8.69 1.30
N VAL A 256 24.41 9.58 2.20
CA VAL A 256 24.91 10.96 2.25
C VAL A 256 26.44 10.95 2.42
N ARG A 257 26.94 10.20 3.42
CA ARG A 257 28.37 10.11 3.75
C ARG A 257 29.20 9.46 2.64
N SER A 258 28.61 8.56 1.86
CA SER A 258 29.30 7.91 0.76
C SER A 258 29.74 8.87 -0.35
N GLY A 259 29.08 10.03 -0.47
CA GLY A 259 29.30 10.98 -1.56
C GLY A 259 28.92 10.46 -2.94
N MET A 260 28.30 9.27 -3.03
CA MET A 260 27.90 8.64 -4.29
C MET A 260 26.55 9.16 -4.79
N THR A 261 26.36 9.11 -6.11
CA THR A 261 25.04 9.27 -6.72
C THR A 261 24.33 7.92 -6.75
N PHE A 262 23.06 7.89 -6.37
CA PHE A 262 22.18 6.72 -6.45
C PHE A 262 21.08 6.98 -7.46
N LEU A 263 20.77 6.00 -8.29
CA LEU A 263 19.68 6.06 -9.28
C LEU A 263 18.59 5.06 -8.88
N PHE A 264 17.38 5.54 -8.62
CA PHE A 264 16.21 4.70 -8.37
C PHE A 264 15.41 4.55 -9.67
N ASP A 265 15.34 3.33 -10.20
CA ASP A 265 14.64 3.05 -11.47
C ASP A 265 13.16 3.42 -11.38
N LYS A 266 12.54 3.08 -10.24
CA LYS A 266 11.13 3.30 -9.92
C LYS A 266 11.02 3.74 -8.45
N ILE A 267 10.37 4.87 -8.20
CA ILE A 267 10.19 5.37 -6.83
C ILE A 267 8.86 6.09 -6.64
N THR A 268 8.23 5.84 -5.50
CA THR A 268 7.10 6.61 -4.99
C THR A 268 7.56 7.49 -3.85
N ILE A 269 7.26 8.79 -3.91
CA ILE A 269 7.44 9.72 -2.80
C ILE A 269 6.09 9.94 -2.13
N ALA A 270 6.04 9.69 -0.83
CA ALA A 270 4.90 9.98 0.02
C ALA A 270 5.25 11.04 1.07
N ASP A 271 4.46 12.11 1.08
CA ASP A 271 4.66 13.31 1.88
C ASP A 271 3.31 13.91 2.28
N ARG A 272 2.95 13.74 3.56
CA ARG A 272 1.66 14.21 4.08
C ARG A 272 1.52 15.73 4.02
N TRP A 273 2.62 16.46 4.16
CA TRP A 273 2.57 17.90 4.25
C TRP A 273 2.38 18.53 2.88
N ALA A 274 3.03 17.97 1.86
CA ALA A 274 2.73 18.31 0.47
C ALA A 274 1.26 18.05 0.13
N ALA A 275 0.71 16.91 0.57
CA ALA A 275 -0.72 16.63 0.43
C ALA A 275 -1.59 17.68 1.15
N HIS A 276 -1.29 18.04 2.40
CA HIS A 276 -2.08 19.02 3.15
C HIS A 276 -2.00 20.45 2.60
N ARG A 277 -0.89 20.82 1.96
CA ARG A 277 -0.73 22.14 1.36
C ARG A 277 -1.51 22.31 0.05
N LEU A 278 -1.44 21.31 -0.83
CA LEU A 278 -1.88 21.43 -2.22
C LEU A 278 -3.03 20.49 -2.60
N GLY A 279 -3.35 19.51 -1.76
CA GLY A 279 -4.45 18.58 -2.02
C GLY A 279 -5.81 19.28 -2.04
N LYS A 280 -6.66 18.83 -2.96
CA LYS A 280 -7.96 19.45 -3.25
C LYS A 280 -9.00 19.16 -2.18
N ASP A 281 -9.05 17.91 -1.72
CA ASP A 281 -9.96 17.39 -0.70
C ASP A 281 -9.25 17.09 0.62
N VAL A 282 -7.92 17.02 0.60
CA VAL A 282 -7.09 16.71 1.76
C VAL A 282 -7.38 17.63 2.94
N ARG A 283 -7.50 18.94 2.69
CA ARG A 283 -7.70 19.93 3.76
C ARG A 283 -9.10 19.84 4.37
N GLN A 284 -10.12 19.67 3.54
CA GLN A 284 -11.53 19.64 3.93
C GLN A 284 -11.87 18.42 4.77
N TRP A 285 -11.21 17.30 4.49
CA TRP A 285 -11.33 16.06 5.27
C TRP A 285 -10.28 15.91 6.36
N ASN A 286 -9.24 16.74 6.34
CA ASN A 286 -8.06 16.59 7.18
C ASN A 286 -7.42 15.19 7.04
N LYS A 287 -7.25 14.73 5.79
CA LYS A 287 -6.68 13.42 5.42
C LYS A 287 -5.74 13.56 4.25
N ALA A 288 -4.46 13.26 4.42
CA ALA A 288 -3.48 13.24 3.32
C ALA A 288 -3.92 12.30 2.19
N THR A 289 -4.70 11.25 2.49
CA THR A 289 -5.31 10.37 1.47
C THR A 289 -6.48 10.97 0.71
N GLY A 290 -6.95 12.17 1.05
CA GLY A 290 -8.19 12.77 0.54
C GLY A 290 -8.36 12.77 -0.98
N ASP A 291 -7.26 12.92 -1.72
CA ASP A 291 -7.25 12.99 -3.18
C ASP A 291 -6.96 11.64 -3.86
N LEU A 292 -6.51 10.63 -3.10
CA LEU A 292 -6.13 9.32 -3.66
C LEU A 292 -7.27 8.58 -4.40
N PRO A 293 -8.55 8.68 -4.00
CA PRO A 293 -9.65 8.09 -4.78
C PRO A 293 -9.71 8.57 -6.23
N SER A 294 -9.19 9.78 -6.53
CA SER A 294 -9.14 10.32 -7.90
C SER A 294 -8.16 9.57 -8.82
N LEU A 295 -7.22 8.81 -8.25
CA LEU A 295 -6.32 7.95 -9.02
C LEU A 295 -7.08 6.70 -9.48
N SER A 296 -7.16 6.54 -10.80
CA SER A 296 -7.74 5.35 -11.42
C SER A 296 -6.80 4.17 -11.25
N VAL A 297 -7.32 3.09 -10.68
CA VAL A 297 -6.62 1.82 -10.47
C VAL A 297 -7.53 0.67 -10.89
N PRO A 298 -6.98 -0.48 -11.32
CA PRO A 298 -7.80 -1.67 -11.53
C PRO A 298 -8.46 -2.10 -10.21
N SER A 299 -9.64 -2.71 -10.27
CA SER A 299 -10.33 -3.23 -9.07
C SER A 299 -9.49 -4.26 -8.29
N THR A 300 -8.50 -4.86 -8.96
CA THR A 300 -7.55 -5.86 -8.44
C THR A 300 -6.25 -5.24 -7.90
N TRP A 301 -6.15 -3.91 -7.73
CA TRP A 301 -4.91 -3.24 -7.31
C TRP A 301 -4.33 -3.71 -5.97
N MET A 302 -5.15 -4.28 -5.08
CA MET A 302 -4.70 -4.86 -3.82
C MET A 302 -4.34 -6.34 -3.92
N ASP A 303 -4.57 -7.00 -5.05
CA ASP A 303 -4.35 -8.44 -5.21
C ASP A 303 -2.91 -8.88 -4.92
N PRO A 304 -1.84 -8.14 -5.27
CA PRO A 304 -0.48 -8.52 -4.90
C PRO A 304 -0.31 -8.74 -3.38
N MET A 305 -0.86 -7.84 -2.55
CA MET A 305 -0.83 -7.99 -1.09
C MET A 305 -1.87 -8.98 -0.57
N ARG A 306 -3.09 -8.95 -1.10
CA ARG A 306 -4.16 -9.90 -0.71
C ARG A 306 -3.74 -11.34 -1.00
N ASN A 307 -3.05 -11.61 -2.11
CA ASN A 307 -2.58 -12.94 -2.47
C ASN A 307 -1.54 -13.47 -1.48
N ARG A 308 -0.64 -12.61 -0.96
CA ARG A 308 0.31 -13.00 0.10
C ARG A 308 -0.41 -13.36 1.40
N LEU A 309 -1.41 -12.56 1.80
CA LEU A 309 -2.25 -12.88 2.96
C LEU A 309 -3.11 -14.13 2.76
N LYS A 310 -3.67 -14.34 1.57
CA LYS A 310 -4.39 -15.58 1.21
C LYS A 310 -3.47 -16.78 1.33
N ALA A 311 -2.26 -16.71 0.76
CA ALA A 311 -1.29 -17.78 0.84
C ALA A 311 -0.90 -18.11 2.29
N LEU A 312 -0.66 -17.09 3.13
CA LEU A 312 -0.41 -17.26 4.56
C LEU A 312 -1.60 -17.91 5.27
N GLY A 313 -2.82 -17.40 5.02
CA GLY A 313 -4.04 -17.96 5.58
C GLY A 313 -4.23 -19.43 5.23
N MET A 314 -4.01 -19.80 3.95
CA MET A 314 -4.10 -21.18 3.48
C MET A 314 -3.04 -22.08 4.11
N ALA A 315 -1.81 -21.58 4.30
CA ALA A 315 -0.74 -22.32 4.98
C ALA A 315 -1.09 -22.61 6.46
N GLU A 316 -1.83 -21.72 7.12
CA GLU A 316 -2.33 -21.91 8.49
C GLU A 316 -3.70 -22.61 8.55
N GLY A 317 -4.19 -23.17 7.43
CA GLY A 317 -5.42 -23.96 7.37
C GLY A 317 -6.71 -23.14 7.25
N CYS A 318 -6.62 -21.86 6.90
CA CYS A 318 -7.78 -21.02 6.63
C CYS A 318 -8.10 -20.92 5.12
N SER A 319 -9.38 -21.06 4.77
CA SER A 319 -9.83 -20.93 3.37
C SER A 319 -10.49 -19.57 3.14
N PRO A 320 -10.04 -18.76 2.16
CA PRO A 320 -10.68 -17.49 1.80
C PRO A 320 -11.99 -17.68 1.02
N GLN A 321 -12.34 -18.91 0.66
CA GLN A 321 -13.54 -19.22 -0.09
C GLN A 321 -14.79 -19.30 0.80
N ARG A 322 -15.96 -19.05 0.20
CA ARG A 322 -17.24 -19.30 0.86
C ARG A 322 -17.41 -20.80 1.10
N LYS A 323 -18.06 -21.17 2.21
CA LYS A 323 -18.48 -22.57 2.42
C LYS A 323 -19.63 -22.95 1.49
N ARG A 324 -20.51 -21.98 1.19
CA ARG A 324 -21.69 -22.11 0.33
C ARG A 324 -21.62 -21.04 -0.76
N ALA A 325 -21.45 -21.44 -2.02
CA ALA A 325 -21.18 -20.51 -3.13
C ALA A 325 -22.22 -19.38 -3.27
N GLY A 326 -23.52 -19.69 -3.07
CA GLY A 326 -24.63 -18.76 -3.21
C GLY A 326 -25.05 -18.01 -1.93
N VAL A 327 -24.31 -18.17 -0.84
CA VAL A 327 -24.62 -17.56 0.45
C VAL A 327 -23.50 -16.60 0.86
N PRO A 328 -23.72 -15.28 0.79
CA PRO A 328 -22.72 -14.28 1.18
C PRO A 328 -22.30 -14.38 2.64
N VAL A 329 -21.03 -14.12 2.90
CA VAL A 329 -20.44 -14.08 4.25
C VAL A 329 -20.57 -12.67 4.81
N VAL A 330 -21.24 -12.56 5.97
CA VAL A 330 -21.44 -11.31 6.68
C VAL A 330 -20.61 -11.32 7.96
N VAL A 331 -19.72 -10.34 8.09
CA VAL A 331 -18.81 -10.20 9.23
C VAL A 331 -19.22 -9.00 10.07
N TYR A 332 -19.70 -9.27 11.28
CA TYR A 332 -19.94 -8.23 12.29
C TYR A 332 -18.68 -8.04 13.13
N ILE A 333 -18.10 -6.85 13.08
CA ILE A 333 -17.03 -6.41 13.98
C ILE A 333 -17.66 -6.04 15.31
N ASN A 334 -17.72 -7.01 16.21
CA ASN A 334 -18.32 -6.86 17.52
C ASN A 334 -17.36 -6.18 18.49
N ARG A 335 -17.76 -5.00 18.95
CA ARG A 335 -16.96 -4.14 19.84
C ARG A 335 -17.52 -4.00 21.25
N GLN A 336 -18.42 -4.89 21.68
CA GLN A 336 -19.03 -4.80 23.02
C GLN A 336 -18.02 -4.88 24.18
N LEU A 337 -16.82 -5.42 23.94
CA LEU A 337 -15.71 -5.46 24.91
C LEU A 337 -14.88 -4.18 24.96
N THR A 338 -15.14 -3.21 24.09
CA THR A 338 -14.38 -1.96 23.99
C THR A 338 -15.20 -0.77 24.52
N LYS A 339 -14.57 0.39 24.66
CA LYS A 339 -15.24 1.62 25.13
C LYS A 339 -16.29 2.13 24.13
N ARG A 340 -16.00 2.04 22.83
CA ARG A 340 -16.86 2.51 21.75
C ARG A 340 -17.71 1.34 21.27
N ARG A 341 -19.01 1.36 21.58
CA ARG A 341 -19.91 0.20 21.42
C ARG A 341 -21.37 0.60 21.32
N MET A 342 -22.21 -0.34 20.89
CA MET A 342 -23.66 -0.18 20.95
C MET A 342 -24.16 -0.39 22.38
N THR A 343 -25.33 0.15 22.67
CA THR A 343 -26.09 -0.24 23.88
C THR A 343 -26.32 -1.75 23.88
N ASP A 344 -26.34 -2.36 25.07
CA ASP A 344 -26.46 -3.82 25.20
C ASP A 344 -27.78 -4.36 24.62
N GLU A 345 -28.87 -3.59 24.73
CA GLU A 345 -30.17 -3.96 24.17
C GLU A 345 -30.13 -4.04 22.64
N ASP A 346 -29.61 -3.00 21.97
CA ASP A 346 -29.53 -2.96 20.52
C ASP A 346 -28.53 -3.99 19.99
N ALA A 347 -27.41 -4.21 20.69
CA ALA A 347 -26.46 -5.25 20.36
C ALA A 347 -27.08 -6.65 20.45
N ALA A 348 -27.87 -6.93 21.49
CA ALA A 348 -28.59 -8.20 21.63
C ALA A 348 -29.65 -8.37 20.53
N ALA A 349 -30.43 -7.32 20.24
CA ALA A 349 -31.43 -7.35 19.18
C ALA A 349 -30.80 -7.58 17.79
N LEU A 350 -29.64 -6.97 17.53
CA LEU A 350 -28.89 -7.18 16.29
C LEU A 350 -28.45 -8.64 16.12
N LEU A 351 -27.94 -9.27 17.19
CA LEU A 351 -27.54 -10.67 17.13
C LEU A 351 -28.74 -11.57 16.80
N VAL A 352 -29.90 -11.34 17.41
CA VAL A 352 -31.13 -12.09 17.12
C VAL A 352 -31.50 -12.02 15.63
N GLU A 353 -31.47 -10.83 15.04
CA GLU A 353 -31.82 -10.68 13.62
C GLU A 353 -30.77 -11.28 12.68
N MET A 354 -29.48 -11.15 12.98
CA MET A 354 -28.42 -11.75 12.17
C MET A 354 -28.43 -13.28 12.23
N GLU A 355 -28.64 -13.85 13.42
CA GLU A 355 -28.80 -15.30 13.62
C GLU A 355 -30.03 -15.84 12.89
N ARG A 356 -31.14 -15.07 12.85
CA ARG A 356 -32.32 -15.40 12.06
C ARG A 356 -31.98 -15.50 10.56
N LEU A 357 -31.29 -14.50 10.01
CA LEU A 357 -30.90 -14.51 8.59
C LEU A 357 -29.93 -15.65 8.23
N ASP A 358 -29.03 -16.03 9.15
CA ASP A 358 -28.12 -17.18 8.98
C ASP A 358 -28.89 -18.51 9.00
N ALA A 359 -29.82 -18.67 9.96
CA ALA A 359 -30.67 -19.85 10.07
C ALA A 359 -31.58 -20.03 8.85
N GLU A 360 -32.07 -18.94 8.26
CA GLU A 360 -32.83 -18.94 7.00
C GLU A 360 -31.96 -19.23 5.77
N GLY A 361 -30.63 -19.28 5.92
CA GLY A 361 -29.68 -19.52 4.84
C GLY A 361 -29.51 -18.32 3.89
N VAL A 362 -29.92 -17.12 4.31
CA VAL A 362 -29.76 -15.89 3.53
C VAL A 362 -28.29 -15.44 3.54
N ILE A 363 -27.62 -15.58 4.69
CA ILE A 363 -26.23 -15.21 4.91
C ILE A 363 -25.46 -16.33 5.63
N GLU A 364 -24.13 -16.26 5.64
CA GLU A 364 -23.26 -16.95 6.60
C GLU A 364 -22.77 -15.89 7.59
N PHE A 365 -23.28 -15.92 8.83
CA PHE A 365 -23.01 -14.87 9.81
C PHE A 365 -21.78 -15.16 10.68
N HIS A 366 -20.91 -14.16 10.85
CA HIS A 366 -19.76 -14.21 11.75
C HIS A 366 -19.79 -13.04 12.73
N ASN A 367 -20.05 -13.34 14.00
CA ASN A 367 -19.92 -12.39 15.11
C ASN A 367 -18.46 -12.34 15.60
N ALA A 368 -17.69 -11.39 15.09
CA ALA A 368 -16.25 -11.33 15.26
C ALA A 368 -15.82 -10.34 16.35
N GLN A 369 -15.34 -10.85 17.48
CA GLN A 369 -14.59 -10.08 18.46
C GLN A 369 -13.10 -10.19 18.11
N MET A 370 -12.59 -9.22 17.35
CA MET A 370 -11.25 -9.29 16.75
C MET A 370 -10.15 -9.44 17.80
N GLU A 371 -10.34 -8.89 19.00
CA GLU A 371 -9.40 -8.97 20.12
C GLU A 371 -9.20 -10.41 20.64
N LYS A 372 -10.10 -11.34 20.30
CA LYS A 372 -10.03 -12.76 20.67
C LYS A 372 -9.47 -13.66 19.56
N LEU A 373 -9.31 -13.15 18.35
CA LEU A 373 -8.92 -13.92 17.16
C LEU A 373 -7.44 -13.73 16.87
N HIS A 374 -6.70 -14.81 16.60
CA HIS A 374 -5.31 -14.70 16.15
C HIS A 374 -5.22 -13.88 14.86
N ARG A 375 -4.10 -13.19 14.63
CA ARG A 375 -3.94 -12.25 13.49
C ARG A 375 -4.37 -12.87 12.16
N VAL A 376 -3.82 -14.02 11.78
CA VAL A 376 -4.16 -14.68 10.51
C VAL A 376 -5.64 -15.03 10.41
N GLN A 377 -6.30 -15.36 11.54
CA GLN A 377 -7.75 -15.58 11.56
C GLN A 377 -8.54 -14.30 11.31
N GLN A 378 -8.11 -13.15 11.87
CA GLN A 378 -8.73 -11.84 11.60
C GLN A 378 -8.68 -11.51 10.10
N PHE A 379 -7.50 -11.60 9.49
CA PHE A 379 -7.32 -11.34 8.05
C PHE A 379 -8.06 -12.34 7.18
N CYS A 380 -8.06 -13.62 7.55
CA CYS A 380 -8.79 -14.62 6.80
C CYS A 380 -10.30 -14.36 6.83
N LEU A 381 -10.85 -13.95 7.99
CA LEU A 381 -12.25 -13.58 8.07
C LEU A 381 -12.59 -12.38 7.17
N ALA A 382 -11.69 -11.39 7.12
CA ALA A 382 -11.82 -10.24 6.23
C ALA A 382 -11.75 -10.63 4.74
N LEU A 383 -10.80 -11.48 4.35
CA LEU A 383 -10.67 -12.02 2.98
C LEU A 383 -11.95 -12.74 2.53
N ARG A 384 -12.61 -13.47 3.45
CA ARG A 384 -13.84 -14.21 3.17
C ARG A 384 -15.07 -13.31 3.06
N GLY A 385 -15.12 -12.22 3.83
CA GLY A 385 -16.27 -11.36 3.97
C GLY A 385 -16.73 -10.75 2.65
N ASP A 386 -18.05 -10.74 2.44
CA ASP A 386 -18.73 -10.04 1.35
C ASP A 386 -19.41 -8.76 1.84
N ILE A 387 -19.85 -8.77 3.10
CA ILE A 387 -20.39 -7.62 3.81
C ILE A 387 -19.69 -7.55 5.17
N MET A 388 -19.13 -6.39 5.51
CA MET A 388 -18.58 -6.12 6.83
C MET A 388 -19.34 -4.98 7.47
N PHE A 389 -19.68 -5.10 8.75
CA PHE A 389 -20.26 -3.99 9.48
C PHE A 389 -19.81 -3.95 10.92
N GLY A 390 -19.97 -2.80 11.55
CA GLY A 390 -19.64 -2.61 12.96
C GLY A 390 -19.79 -1.15 13.35
N VAL A 391 -19.63 -0.88 14.64
CA VAL A 391 -19.55 0.51 15.10
C VAL A 391 -18.26 1.16 14.62
N HIS A 392 -18.34 2.45 14.31
CA HIS A 392 -17.24 3.24 13.76
C HIS A 392 -15.92 3.03 14.50
N GLY A 393 -14.83 2.78 13.79
CA GLY A 393 -13.46 2.70 14.35
C GLY A 393 -12.64 1.50 13.90
N ASN A 394 -11.44 1.38 14.49
CA ASN A 394 -10.27 0.66 13.92
C ASN A 394 -10.53 -0.77 13.46
N GLY A 395 -11.51 -1.48 14.03
CA GLY A 395 -11.88 -2.82 13.59
C GLY A 395 -12.34 -2.89 12.13
N LEU A 396 -12.95 -1.82 11.60
CA LEU A 396 -13.43 -1.75 10.20
C LEU A 396 -12.31 -1.63 9.17
N SER A 397 -11.07 -1.33 9.56
CA SER A 397 -9.94 -1.26 8.62
C SER A 397 -9.65 -2.59 7.91
N HIS A 398 -10.16 -3.70 8.45
CA HIS A 398 -10.11 -5.00 7.79
C HIS A 398 -10.83 -5.00 6.42
N LEU A 399 -11.66 -3.99 6.13
CA LEU A 399 -12.26 -3.78 4.81
C LEU A 399 -11.24 -3.71 3.66
N LEU A 400 -9.99 -3.31 3.95
CA LEU A 400 -8.90 -3.27 2.96
C LEU A 400 -8.58 -4.66 2.37
N TRP A 401 -8.93 -5.73 3.09
CA TRP A 401 -8.63 -7.11 2.70
C TRP A 401 -9.84 -7.83 2.11
N MET A 402 -11.02 -7.23 2.20
CA MET A 402 -12.21 -7.77 1.54
C MET A 402 -12.03 -7.80 0.03
N LYS A 403 -12.75 -8.71 -0.63
CA LYS A 403 -12.69 -8.87 -2.09
C LYS A 403 -13.37 -7.70 -2.81
N PRO A 404 -12.98 -7.39 -4.05
CA PRO A 404 -13.67 -6.34 -4.83
C PRO A 404 -15.18 -6.60 -4.94
N GLY A 405 -15.99 -5.53 -4.89
CA GLY A 405 -17.45 -5.63 -4.92
C GLY A 405 -18.10 -5.97 -3.56
N SER A 406 -17.32 -5.93 -2.47
CA SER A 406 -17.86 -6.08 -1.13
C SER A 406 -18.68 -4.87 -0.68
N GLY A 407 -19.32 -4.98 0.48
CA GLY A 407 -20.08 -3.91 1.10
C GLY A 407 -19.64 -3.65 2.54
N VAL A 408 -19.68 -2.38 2.95
CA VAL A 408 -19.33 -1.95 4.30
C VAL A 408 -20.47 -1.11 4.87
N LEU A 409 -20.94 -1.45 6.07
CA LEU A 409 -21.86 -0.59 6.82
C LEU A 409 -21.18 -0.12 8.11
N GLU A 410 -21.02 1.17 8.24
CA GLU A 410 -20.41 1.79 9.42
C GLU A 410 -21.51 2.39 10.29
N ILE A 411 -21.69 1.82 11.48
CA ILE A 411 -22.68 2.27 12.45
C ILE A 411 -22.05 3.36 13.30
N MET A 412 -22.62 4.56 13.26
CA MET A 412 -22.14 5.71 14.01
C MET A 412 -23.30 6.38 14.74
N GLN A 413 -22.97 7.12 15.79
CA GLN A 413 -23.89 8.08 16.41
C GLN A 413 -24.18 9.21 15.40
N ASP A 414 -24.97 10.19 15.81
CA ASP A 414 -25.13 11.44 15.08
C ASP A 414 -23.76 12.06 14.74
N GLY A 415 -23.54 12.40 13.47
CA GLY A 415 -22.27 12.91 12.96
C GLY A 415 -21.65 12.02 11.89
N PHE A 416 -20.42 12.34 11.47
CA PHE A 416 -19.72 11.56 10.44
C PHE A 416 -18.20 11.70 10.52
N ALA A 417 -17.49 10.61 10.23
CA ALA A 417 -16.06 10.63 9.93
C ALA A 417 -15.79 9.85 8.65
N ARG A 418 -14.94 10.39 7.77
CA ARG A 418 -14.61 9.77 6.47
C ARG A 418 -13.55 8.66 6.58
N ASP A 419 -13.12 8.29 7.78
CA ASP A 419 -11.95 7.42 8.00
C ASP A 419 -12.04 6.08 7.26
N TYR A 420 -13.16 5.37 7.38
CA TYR A 420 -13.38 4.09 6.73
C TYR A 420 -14.10 4.23 5.40
N ALA A 421 -14.89 5.30 5.24
CA ALA A 421 -15.52 5.64 3.97
C ALA A 421 -14.48 5.83 2.86
N ILE A 422 -13.38 6.54 3.11
CA ILE A 422 -12.32 6.73 2.12
C ILE A 422 -11.60 5.42 1.77
N LEU A 423 -11.42 4.53 2.75
CA LEU A 423 -10.87 3.19 2.49
C LEU A 423 -11.83 2.37 1.63
N ALA A 424 -13.13 2.41 1.93
CA ALA A 424 -14.15 1.71 1.17
C ALA A 424 -14.22 2.25 -0.27
N GLU A 425 -14.17 3.57 -0.45
CA GLU A 425 -14.11 4.23 -1.75
C GLU A 425 -12.86 3.81 -2.54
N MET A 426 -11.68 3.82 -1.91
CA MET A 426 -10.44 3.36 -2.54
C MET A 426 -10.52 1.88 -2.95
N MET A 427 -11.19 1.04 -2.17
CA MET A 427 -11.38 -0.38 -2.48
C MET A 427 -12.51 -0.65 -3.47
N GLY A 428 -13.33 0.35 -3.79
CA GLY A 428 -14.53 0.18 -4.62
C GLY A 428 -15.64 -0.63 -3.93
N HIS A 429 -15.69 -0.59 -2.61
CA HIS A 429 -16.78 -1.21 -1.83
C HIS A 429 -18.00 -0.30 -1.82
N GLU A 430 -19.18 -0.89 -1.83
CA GLU A 430 -20.41 -0.16 -1.48
C GLU A 430 -20.33 0.23 0.00
N TYR A 431 -20.59 1.49 0.33
CA TYR A 431 -20.44 2.00 1.69
C TYR A 431 -21.71 2.70 2.17
N TYR A 432 -22.10 2.43 3.42
CA TYR A 432 -23.19 3.11 4.09
C TYR A 432 -22.77 3.58 5.48
N ALA A 433 -22.83 4.89 5.71
CA ALA A 433 -22.88 5.43 7.06
C ALA A 433 -24.30 5.24 7.62
N VAL A 434 -24.42 4.64 8.80
CA VAL A 434 -25.69 4.25 9.40
C VAL A 434 -25.91 4.99 10.71
N HIS A 435 -27.04 5.69 10.80
CA HIS A 435 -27.54 6.37 12.00
C HIS A 435 -28.84 5.71 12.44
N THR A 436 -28.87 5.08 13.61
CA THR A 436 -30.04 4.42 14.23
C THR A 436 -30.92 3.57 13.28
N ASN A 437 -31.77 4.19 12.46
CA ASN A 437 -32.75 3.57 11.56
C ASN A 437 -32.73 4.12 10.12
N HIS A 438 -31.68 4.84 9.72
CA HIS A 438 -31.51 5.35 8.37
C HIS A 438 -30.03 5.43 7.99
N THR A 439 -29.77 5.64 6.70
CA THR A 439 -28.42 5.90 6.20
C THR A 439 -28.16 7.41 6.16
N PHE A 440 -26.95 7.83 6.53
CA PHE A 440 -26.49 9.20 6.36
C PHE A 440 -25.78 9.35 4.99
N PRO A 441 -26.44 9.95 3.99
CA PRO A 441 -25.96 9.93 2.61
C PRO A 441 -24.79 10.88 2.36
N GLU A 442 -23.99 10.58 1.33
CA GLU A 442 -22.74 11.28 1.01
C GLU A 442 -22.90 12.79 0.79
N ASP A 443 -24.03 13.22 0.20
CA ASP A 443 -24.35 14.63 -0.04
C ASP A 443 -24.53 15.43 1.26
N GLN A 444 -24.66 14.75 2.41
CA GLN A 444 -24.77 15.36 3.74
C GLN A 444 -23.49 15.27 4.56
N TRP A 445 -22.45 14.60 4.08
CA TRP A 445 -21.18 14.45 4.83
C TRP A 445 -20.39 15.76 4.94
N ARG A 446 -20.76 16.77 4.15
CA ARG A 446 -20.13 18.09 4.16
C ARG A 446 -21.11 19.19 4.53
N GLN A 447 -20.58 20.19 5.20
CA GLN A 447 -21.23 21.48 5.39
C GLN A 447 -21.25 22.27 4.07
N PRO A 448 -22.12 23.29 3.93
CA PRO A 448 -22.15 24.14 2.72
C PRO A 448 -20.83 24.85 2.39
N ASN A 449 -19.94 25.01 3.36
CA ASN A 449 -18.60 25.60 3.18
C ASN A 449 -17.54 24.58 2.67
N GLY A 450 -17.95 23.33 2.39
CA GLY A 450 -17.10 22.27 1.86
C GLY A 450 -16.35 21.43 2.92
N TRP A 451 -16.36 21.85 4.18
CA TRP A 451 -15.74 21.10 5.29
C TRP A 451 -16.60 19.91 5.72
N ALA A 452 -15.96 18.88 6.27
CA ALA A 452 -16.66 17.77 6.90
C ALA A 452 -17.65 18.25 7.97
N VAL A 453 -18.78 17.56 8.11
CA VAL A 453 -19.65 17.74 9.29
C VAL A 453 -18.94 17.32 10.57
N ASP A 454 -19.46 17.76 11.72
CA ASP A 454 -18.92 17.38 13.02
C ASP A 454 -19.13 15.88 13.28
N GLN A 455 -18.22 15.29 14.05
CA GLN A 455 -18.31 13.90 14.48
C GLN A 455 -19.40 13.68 15.55
N GLY A 456 -19.78 14.74 16.27
CA GLY A 456 -20.76 14.70 17.34
C GLY A 456 -20.13 14.48 18.73
N PRO A 457 -20.79 14.93 19.81
CA PRO A 457 -20.24 14.91 21.17
C PRO A 457 -19.99 13.51 21.74
N ASP A 458 -20.70 12.50 21.25
CA ASP A 458 -20.64 11.11 21.73
C ASP A 458 -20.11 10.14 20.65
N PHE A 459 -19.32 10.65 19.70
CA PHE A 459 -18.79 9.86 18.57
C PHE A 459 -17.96 8.64 19.01
N HIS A 460 -17.34 8.70 20.19
CA HIS A 460 -16.58 7.60 20.79
C HIS A 460 -17.29 6.94 21.99
N GLY A 461 -18.58 7.24 22.16
CA GLY A 461 -19.39 6.79 23.28
C GLY A 461 -19.72 5.29 23.26
N ALA A 462 -20.31 4.85 24.36
CA ALA A 462 -20.74 3.47 24.58
C ALA A 462 -22.24 3.24 24.32
N ASN A 463 -22.94 4.24 23.78
CA ASN A 463 -24.40 4.28 23.68
C ASN A 463 -24.89 4.38 22.24
N ILE A 464 -24.11 3.85 21.28
CA ILE A 464 -24.48 3.89 19.87
C ILE A 464 -25.78 3.08 19.68
N ARG A 465 -26.75 3.67 18.99
CA ARG A 465 -28.08 3.13 18.79
C ARG A 465 -28.25 2.52 17.40
N LEU A 466 -29.05 1.46 17.30
CA LEU A 466 -29.37 0.78 16.05
C LEU A 466 -30.75 0.12 16.12
N ASP A 467 -31.59 0.38 15.11
CA ASP A 467 -32.78 -0.43 14.84
C ASP A 467 -32.36 -1.72 14.12
N ALA A 468 -32.24 -2.80 14.89
CA ALA A 468 -31.81 -4.11 14.42
C ALA A 468 -32.67 -4.65 13.27
N LYS A 469 -33.99 -4.42 13.29
CA LYS A 469 -34.92 -4.96 12.30
C LYS A 469 -34.80 -4.22 10.97
N TRP A 470 -34.72 -2.89 11.02
CA TRP A 470 -34.44 -2.09 9.84
C TRP A 470 -33.08 -2.45 9.23
N PHE A 471 -32.05 -2.58 10.08
CA PHE A 471 -30.70 -2.94 9.65
C PHE A 471 -30.63 -4.32 9.00
N ALA A 472 -31.34 -5.31 9.56
CA ALA A 472 -31.45 -6.64 8.97
C ALA A 472 -32.04 -6.63 7.55
N GLY A 473 -33.01 -5.74 7.28
CA GLY A 473 -33.54 -5.52 5.94
C GLY A 473 -32.48 -4.99 4.96
N MET A 474 -31.56 -4.12 5.42
CA MET A 474 -30.43 -3.68 4.60
C MET A 474 -29.46 -4.83 4.31
N ILE A 475 -29.09 -5.63 5.32
CA ILE A 475 -28.21 -6.78 5.17
C ILE A 475 -28.79 -7.79 4.19
N GLU A 476 -30.08 -8.10 4.29
CA GLU A 476 -30.76 -9.01 3.36
C GLU A 476 -30.70 -8.48 1.91
N LYS A 477 -30.95 -7.18 1.70
CA LYS A 477 -30.86 -6.55 0.37
C LYS A 477 -29.44 -6.63 -0.19
N MET A 478 -28.43 -6.28 0.61
CA MET A 478 -27.02 -6.32 0.20
C MET A 478 -26.54 -7.74 -0.06
N ALA A 479 -26.99 -8.73 0.73
CA ALA A 479 -26.67 -10.13 0.52
C ALA A 479 -27.23 -10.64 -0.81
N LYS A 480 -28.49 -10.31 -1.14
CA LYS A 480 -29.09 -10.67 -2.44
C LYS A 480 -28.28 -10.14 -3.62
N ALA A 481 -27.76 -8.91 -3.54
CA ALA A 481 -26.93 -8.32 -4.58
C ALA A 481 -25.56 -9.01 -4.74
N ARG A 482 -25.05 -9.67 -3.69
CA ARG A 482 -23.68 -10.22 -3.63
C ARG A 482 -23.58 -11.73 -3.79
N LYS A 483 -24.67 -12.42 -4.11
CA LYS A 483 -24.65 -13.88 -4.34
C LYS A 483 -23.62 -14.31 -5.38
N TYR A 484 -23.37 -13.47 -6.40
CA TYR A 484 -22.45 -13.74 -7.50
C TYR A 484 -21.02 -13.21 -7.29
N VAL A 485 -20.76 -12.49 -6.21
CA VAL A 485 -19.40 -12.05 -5.88
C VAL A 485 -18.60 -13.28 -5.46
N THR A 486 -17.45 -13.49 -6.08
CA THR A 486 -16.56 -14.63 -5.81
C THR A 486 -15.18 -14.13 -5.44
N GLU A 487 -14.46 -14.88 -4.61
CA GLU A 487 -13.07 -14.58 -4.31
C GLU A 487 -12.20 -14.77 -5.56
N PRO A 488 -11.39 -13.77 -5.96
CA PRO A 488 -10.42 -13.94 -7.03
C PRO A 488 -9.47 -15.10 -6.75
N GLU A 489 -9.19 -15.90 -7.78
CA GLU A 489 -8.25 -17.02 -7.68
C GLU A 489 -6.86 -16.54 -7.24
N LEU A 490 -6.12 -17.43 -6.58
CA LEU A 490 -4.74 -17.19 -6.22
C LEU A 490 -3.88 -17.51 -7.46
N TYR A 491 -3.39 -16.47 -8.14
CA TYR A 491 -2.47 -16.59 -9.27
C TYR A 491 -1.02 -16.50 -8.82
#